data_AF-A0A131ZVS0-F1
#
_entry.id   AF-A0A131ZVS0-F1
#
_cell.length_a   1.000
_cell.length_b   1.000
_cell.length_c   1.000
_cell.angle_alpha   90.00
_cell.angle_beta   90.00
_cell.angle_gamma   90.00
#
_symmetry.space_group_name_H-M   'P 1'
#
loop_
_entity.id
_entity.type
_entity.pdbx_description
1 polymer ?
#
loop_
_entity_poly.entity_id
_entity_poly.type
_entity_poly.pdbx_seq_one_letter_code
_entity_poly.pdbx_strand_id
1 'polypeptide(L)'
;MGGFFENSNSLDVNVINNERNSIRIPSSLCQGESFPLGMESGDIGDEQLTASSSYNLQSVGPQNARLNREISGGAWCPNKQLSAAHSGSEWIQVDLQDFYVITAIATQGRFGNGLGVEFAEEFWIEYSRDNGTTWNKWTDMNGDYKLPGNEDTYTPQKNILEHPLVAIRWIRLVPFASYQRTTCLRFELYGCRHDHTLPISYSIPDGYKGSALGDLRDLTYDGRTDFYGYLNGGLGQLTDGIRGDDNYKVNFGYEWIGWKSEGSDLSMVFEFNQITNFTSATFYCHNLFTKEIQVFTGAKVWFSYDGNIWSKRPLEFEYMPDLILEHSRDVVVHLHHKAAMFIKFDLQFGNKWILISEVTFNAEPIDENVSLTYEQLEPWDEDSFRLFATTTTIDQDRSLFPQATFLLVFGVLITIICTIVIFLLRLHLRRKEKAGHIVVCMKIFFCKF
;
A
#
# COMPACT_ATOMS: atom_id res chain seq x y z
N MET A 1 17.59 -40.22 -40.18
CA MET A 1 16.40 -39.73 -39.44
C MET A 1 16.61 -40.04 -37.97
N GLY A 2 17.24 -39.13 -37.24
CA GLY A 2 17.41 -39.20 -35.79
C GLY A 2 17.02 -37.83 -35.25
N GLY A 3 15.92 -37.78 -34.52
CA GLY A 3 15.35 -36.54 -33.98
C GLY A 3 16.03 -36.15 -32.68
N PHE A 4 16.40 -34.88 -32.58
CA PHE A 4 16.77 -34.21 -31.35
C PHE A 4 15.51 -33.89 -30.54
N PHE A 5 15.48 -34.33 -29.29
CA PHE A 5 14.67 -33.74 -28.22
C PHE A 5 15.64 -33.34 -27.12
N GLU A 6 15.94 -32.06 -27.00
CA GLU A 6 16.60 -31.50 -25.82
C GLU A 6 15.51 -31.08 -24.82
N ASN A 7 15.52 -31.74 -23.66
CA ASN A 7 14.80 -31.32 -22.47
C ASN A 7 15.59 -30.18 -21.82
N SER A 8 15.01 -28.97 -21.77
CA SER A 8 15.42 -27.91 -20.86
C SER A 8 14.45 -27.87 -19.67
N ASN A 9 14.87 -28.37 -18.52
CA ASN A 9 14.26 -28.07 -17.22
C ASN A 9 15.37 -28.07 -16.17
N SER A 10 16.11 -26.96 -16.10
CA SER A 10 16.82 -26.56 -14.89
C SER A 10 16.04 -25.40 -14.28
N LEU A 11 14.94 -25.72 -13.60
CA LEU A 11 14.40 -24.80 -12.60
C LEU A 11 15.40 -24.74 -11.46
N ASP A 12 15.92 -23.55 -11.19
CA ASP A 12 16.90 -23.29 -10.15
C ASP A 12 16.43 -23.84 -8.80
N VAL A 13 17.25 -24.71 -8.20
CA VAL A 13 17.01 -25.32 -6.88
C VAL A 13 16.83 -24.25 -5.78
N ASN A 14 17.32 -23.03 -6.02
CA ASN A 14 17.14 -21.88 -5.13
C ASN A 14 15.70 -21.34 -5.12
N VAL A 15 14.94 -21.46 -6.22
CA VAL A 15 13.53 -21.02 -6.28
C VAL A 15 12.62 -22.00 -5.53
N ILE A 16 12.89 -23.31 -5.65
CA ILE A 16 12.09 -24.37 -5.00
C ILE A 16 12.28 -24.40 -3.46
N ASN A 17 13.42 -23.92 -2.96
CA ASN A 17 13.64 -23.79 -1.51
C ASN A 17 12.96 -22.54 -0.92
N ASN A 18 12.73 -21.50 -1.72
CA ASN A 18 12.09 -20.27 -1.24
C ASN A 18 10.56 -20.41 -1.10
N GLU A 19 9.92 -21.21 -1.97
CA GLU A 19 8.47 -21.49 -1.88
C GLU A 19 8.05 -22.31 -0.64
N ARG A 20 8.99 -23.01 0.03
CA ARG A 20 8.67 -23.80 1.23
C ARG A 20 8.64 -23.00 2.53
N ASN A 21 9.19 -21.79 2.53
CA ASN A 21 9.29 -20.95 3.72
C ASN A 21 8.48 -19.65 3.63
N SER A 22 7.85 -19.37 2.48
CA SER A 22 6.99 -18.19 2.34
C SER A 22 5.63 -18.38 3.02
N ILE A 23 5.11 -17.30 3.59
CA ILE A 23 3.78 -17.25 4.21
C ILE A 23 2.89 -16.37 3.34
N ARG A 24 1.74 -16.89 2.91
CA ARG A 24 0.70 -16.04 2.32
C ARG A 24 0.03 -15.22 3.42
N ILE A 25 -0.08 -13.93 3.20
CA ILE A 25 -0.68 -13.00 4.15
C ILE A 25 -1.92 -12.35 3.53
N PRO A 26 -2.92 -11.96 4.35
CA PRO A 26 -4.15 -11.32 3.86
C PRO A 26 -3.93 -9.88 3.36
N SER A 27 -2.78 -9.29 3.69
CA SER A 27 -2.37 -7.96 3.22
C SER A 27 -1.73 -8.03 1.83
N SER A 28 -1.95 -6.97 1.04
CA SER A 28 -1.26 -6.77 -0.24
C SER A 28 0.20 -6.35 -0.10
N LEU A 29 0.63 -5.98 1.11
CA LEU A 29 2.04 -5.72 1.41
C LEU A 29 2.91 -6.94 1.11
N CYS A 30 4.18 -6.69 0.83
CA CYS A 30 5.13 -7.73 0.44
C CYS A 30 4.67 -8.57 -0.77
N GLN A 31 3.82 -8.02 -1.64
CA GLN A 31 3.24 -8.74 -2.79
C GLN A 31 2.45 -9.99 -2.36
N GLY A 32 1.92 -9.99 -1.14
CA GLY A 32 1.17 -11.11 -0.55
C GLY A 32 2.03 -12.29 -0.08
N GLU A 33 3.37 -12.17 -0.14
CA GLU A 33 4.31 -13.21 0.30
C GLU A 33 5.28 -12.69 1.35
N SER A 34 5.45 -13.45 2.42
CA SER A 34 6.31 -13.08 3.55
C SER A 34 7.45 -14.07 3.72
N PHE A 35 8.67 -13.57 3.89
CA PHE A 35 9.92 -14.33 3.90
C PHE A 35 10.66 -14.18 5.23
N PRO A 36 11.44 -15.18 5.68
CA PRO A 36 12.28 -15.04 6.86
C PRO A 36 13.29 -13.91 6.68
N LEU A 37 13.46 -13.07 7.69
CA LEU A 37 14.31 -11.87 7.62
C LEU A 37 15.77 -12.13 8.03
N GLY A 38 16.05 -13.30 8.61
CA GLY A 38 17.41 -13.82 8.66
C GLY A 38 17.95 -14.11 10.06
N MET A 39 17.07 -14.33 11.04
CA MET A 39 17.51 -14.84 12.34
C MET A 39 18.13 -16.23 12.18
N GLU A 40 17.44 -17.16 11.50
CA GLU A 40 17.91 -18.54 11.28
C GLU A 40 19.08 -18.62 10.28
N SER A 41 19.05 -17.81 9.21
CA SER A 41 20.10 -17.81 8.18
C SER A 41 21.40 -17.19 8.69
N GLY A 42 21.30 -16.18 9.55
CA GLY A 42 22.43 -15.36 9.99
C GLY A 42 22.57 -14.03 9.24
N ASP A 43 21.64 -13.70 8.32
CA ASP A 43 21.67 -12.41 7.61
C ASP A 43 21.42 -11.23 8.55
N ILE A 44 20.63 -11.44 9.61
CA ILE A 44 20.61 -10.54 10.78
C ILE A 44 21.83 -10.91 11.63
N GLY A 45 22.85 -10.05 11.67
CA GLY A 45 24.10 -10.27 12.38
C GLY A 45 23.97 -10.24 13.91
N ASP A 46 24.99 -10.72 14.64
CA ASP A 46 24.98 -10.76 16.11
C ASP A 46 24.99 -9.34 16.71
N GLU A 47 25.62 -8.39 16.04
CA GLU A 47 25.66 -6.97 16.40
C GLU A 47 24.30 -6.27 16.34
N GLN A 48 23.34 -6.84 15.60
CA GLN A 48 21.97 -6.37 15.51
C GLN A 48 21.10 -6.84 16.68
N LEU A 49 21.61 -7.77 17.50
CA LEU A 49 20.86 -8.44 18.56
C LEU A 49 21.28 -7.94 19.94
N THR A 50 20.32 -7.42 20.71
CA THR A 50 20.53 -7.00 22.09
C THR A 50 19.40 -7.52 22.98
N ALA A 51 19.61 -7.56 24.29
CA ALA A 51 18.58 -7.97 25.24
C ALA A 51 18.68 -7.15 26.53
N SER A 52 17.57 -7.09 27.27
CA SER A 52 17.50 -6.49 28.61
C SER A 52 18.51 -7.10 29.58
N SER A 53 18.64 -8.43 29.53
CA SER A 53 19.59 -9.19 30.35
C SER A 53 19.84 -10.57 29.73
N SER A 54 20.82 -11.29 30.27
CA SER A 54 21.03 -12.71 29.96
C SER A 54 21.58 -13.41 31.19
N TYR A 55 21.12 -14.64 31.47
CA TYR A 55 21.65 -15.43 32.60
C TYR A 55 23.15 -15.67 32.48
N ASN A 56 23.60 -15.96 31.25
CA ASN A 56 25.00 -15.97 30.89
C ASN A 56 25.12 -15.53 29.43
N LEU A 57 25.88 -14.47 29.18
CA LEU A 57 25.98 -13.86 27.85
C LEU A 57 26.59 -14.82 26.80
N GLN A 58 27.51 -15.70 27.19
CA GLN A 58 28.16 -16.61 26.24
C GLN A 58 27.26 -17.79 25.88
N SER A 59 26.62 -18.42 26.87
CA SER A 59 25.81 -19.61 26.63
C SER A 59 24.38 -19.31 26.20
N VAL A 60 23.74 -18.28 26.76
CA VAL A 60 22.33 -17.96 26.55
C VAL A 60 22.09 -16.46 26.30
N GLY A 61 23.07 -15.80 25.68
CA GLY A 61 22.94 -14.43 25.19
C GLY A 61 22.04 -14.29 23.95
N PRO A 62 21.72 -13.04 23.55
CA PRO A 62 20.82 -12.74 22.44
C PRO A 62 21.26 -13.35 21.10
N GLN A 63 22.56 -13.49 20.86
CA GLN A 63 23.11 -14.13 19.65
C GLN A 63 22.69 -15.60 19.49
N ASN A 64 22.26 -16.26 20.56
CA ASN A 64 21.80 -17.65 20.54
C ASN A 64 20.27 -17.76 20.32
N ALA A 65 19.54 -16.66 20.13
CA ALA A 65 18.08 -16.63 19.99
C ALA A 65 17.57 -16.95 18.57
N ARG A 66 18.39 -17.56 17.73
CA ARG A 66 18.07 -17.82 16.32
C ARG A 66 17.19 -19.06 16.19
N LEU A 67 16.07 -18.95 15.48
CA LEU A 67 15.16 -20.09 15.24
C LEU A 67 15.91 -21.29 14.66
N ASN A 68 15.55 -22.51 15.08
CA ASN A 68 16.12 -23.78 14.63
C ASN A 68 17.63 -23.94 14.80
N ARG A 69 18.30 -23.00 15.47
CA ARG A 69 19.72 -23.09 15.81
C ARG A 69 19.88 -23.49 17.26
N GLU A 70 20.86 -24.35 17.53
CA GLU A 70 21.26 -24.75 18.87
C GLU A 70 22.72 -24.36 19.11
N ILE A 71 22.98 -23.06 19.00
CA ILE A 71 24.31 -22.49 19.23
C ILE A 71 24.52 -22.38 20.74
N SER A 72 25.67 -22.83 21.23
CA SER A 72 26.05 -22.77 22.65
C SER A 72 25.00 -23.40 23.58
N GLY A 73 24.34 -22.61 24.45
CA GLY A 73 23.28 -23.07 25.35
C GLY A 73 21.92 -23.23 24.69
N GLY A 74 21.79 -22.81 23.43
CA GLY A 74 20.69 -23.16 22.52
C GLY A 74 19.49 -22.23 22.48
N ALA A 75 19.54 -21.06 23.15
CA ALA A 75 18.52 -20.01 23.11
C ALA A 75 19.03 -18.73 23.79
N TRP A 76 18.27 -17.63 23.73
CA TRP A 76 18.40 -16.56 24.70
C TRP A 76 17.56 -16.86 25.95
N CYS A 77 18.11 -16.58 27.14
CA CYS A 77 17.40 -16.70 28.41
C CYS A 77 17.67 -15.46 29.28
N PRO A 78 16.63 -14.75 29.75
CA PRO A 78 16.79 -13.65 30.70
C PRO A 78 17.51 -14.07 31.98
N ASN A 79 18.12 -13.11 32.68
CA ASN A 79 18.89 -13.39 33.89
C ASN A 79 18.01 -13.88 35.06
N LYS A 80 16.79 -13.36 35.15
CA LYS A 80 15.83 -13.72 36.20
C LYS A 80 14.70 -14.57 35.64
N GLN A 81 14.18 -15.45 36.48
CA GLN A 81 12.92 -16.15 36.20
C GLN A 81 11.78 -15.13 36.07
N LEU A 82 10.89 -15.36 35.13
CA LEU A 82 9.70 -14.56 34.94
C LEU A 82 8.58 -15.07 35.84
N SER A 83 7.71 -14.17 36.26
CA SER A 83 6.47 -14.45 36.99
C SER A 83 5.49 -13.31 36.70
N ALA A 84 4.20 -13.46 37.01
CA ALA A 84 3.21 -12.41 36.72
C ALA A 84 3.62 -11.01 37.24
N ALA A 85 4.37 -10.92 38.34
CA ALA A 85 4.82 -9.66 38.92
C ALA A 85 6.04 -9.01 38.22
N HIS A 86 6.82 -9.78 37.45
CA HIS A 86 8.02 -9.29 36.76
C HIS A 86 7.98 -9.52 35.24
N SER A 87 6.92 -10.14 34.72
CA SER A 87 6.72 -10.28 33.29
C SER A 87 6.61 -8.89 32.65
N GLY A 88 7.24 -8.71 31.49
CA GLY A 88 7.33 -7.41 30.82
C GLY A 88 8.56 -6.57 31.12
N SER A 89 9.44 -6.98 32.04
CA SER A 89 10.72 -6.29 32.26
C SER A 89 11.86 -6.81 31.38
N GLU A 90 11.71 -8.01 30.82
CA GLU A 90 12.74 -8.67 30.02
C GLU A 90 12.34 -8.69 28.55
N TRP A 91 13.28 -8.39 27.65
CA TRP A 91 13.06 -8.33 26.22
C TRP A 91 14.32 -8.73 25.45
N ILE A 92 14.12 -9.23 24.24
CA ILE A 92 15.15 -9.35 23.21
C ILE A 92 14.78 -8.44 22.05
N GLN A 93 15.78 -7.79 21.47
CA GLN A 93 15.62 -6.71 20.50
C GLN A 93 16.48 -6.96 19.28
N VAL A 94 15.95 -6.58 18.12
CA VAL A 94 16.63 -6.57 16.82
C VAL A 94 16.67 -5.14 16.28
N ASP A 95 17.86 -4.66 15.88
CA ASP A 95 18.02 -3.53 14.95
C ASP A 95 18.09 -4.08 13.52
N LEU A 96 17.05 -3.90 12.73
CA LEU A 96 17.02 -4.35 11.34
C LEU A 96 17.91 -3.50 10.41
N GLN A 97 18.50 -2.41 10.92
CA GLN A 97 19.37 -1.43 10.25
C GLN A 97 18.72 -0.64 9.10
N ASP A 98 17.63 -1.14 8.53
CA ASP A 98 16.77 -0.51 7.54
C ASP A 98 15.30 -0.70 7.93
N PHE A 99 14.37 -0.14 7.16
CA PHE A 99 12.94 -0.32 7.35
C PHE A 99 12.45 -1.62 6.71
N TYR A 100 11.59 -2.33 7.43
CA TYR A 100 10.94 -3.57 6.99
C TYR A 100 9.45 -3.52 7.26
N VAL A 101 8.70 -4.34 6.53
CA VAL A 101 7.34 -4.72 6.88
C VAL A 101 7.42 -6.06 7.61
N ILE A 102 6.91 -6.15 8.84
CA ILE A 102 6.86 -7.38 9.63
C ILE A 102 5.43 -7.92 9.62
N THR A 103 5.27 -9.16 9.20
CA THR A 103 3.93 -9.74 8.97
C THR A 103 3.71 -11.00 9.81
N ALA A 104 4.76 -11.64 10.30
CA ALA A 104 4.66 -12.79 11.19
C ALA A 104 5.93 -12.95 12.04
N ILE A 105 5.79 -13.66 13.16
CA ILE A 105 6.89 -14.03 14.04
C ILE A 105 6.77 -15.51 14.37
N ALA A 106 7.86 -16.25 14.27
CA ALA A 106 7.93 -17.60 14.83
C ALA A 106 8.77 -17.60 16.10
N THR A 107 8.31 -18.27 17.15
CA THR A 107 9.03 -18.47 18.41
C THR A 107 9.28 -19.95 18.66
N GLN A 108 10.32 -20.29 19.41
CA GLN A 108 10.70 -21.66 19.75
C GLN A 108 11.38 -21.64 21.13
N GLY A 109 11.20 -22.70 21.91
CA GLY A 109 11.88 -22.82 23.21
C GLY A 109 13.35 -23.21 23.10
N ARG A 110 13.99 -23.47 24.25
CA ARG A 110 15.36 -23.97 24.34
C ARG A 110 15.36 -25.50 24.37
N PHE A 111 15.67 -26.14 23.25
CA PHE A 111 15.75 -27.60 23.19
C PHE A 111 17.01 -28.14 23.89
N GLY A 112 18.18 -27.58 23.58
CA GLY A 112 19.45 -27.91 24.24
C GLY A 112 19.77 -29.40 24.20
N ASN A 113 19.74 -30.02 23.02
CA ASN A 113 19.88 -31.47 22.81
C ASN A 113 18.91 -32.33 23.65
N GLY A 114 17.70 -31.84 23.90
CA GLY A 114 16.66 -32.55 24.67
C GLY A 114 16.79 -32.44 26.19
N LEU A 115 17.80 -31.69 26.69
CA LEU A 115 17.96 -31.40 28.12
C LEU A 115 17.26 -30.11 28.53
N GLY A 116 16.92 -29.25 27.57
CA GLY A 116 16.20 -28.02 27.82
C GLY A 116 14.70 -28.24 27.98
N VAL A 117 14.13 -27.48 28.90
CA VAL A 117 12.70 -27.52 29.29
C VAL A 117 12.10 -26.12 29.35
N GLU A 118 12.86 -25.09 28.93
CA GLU A 118 12.53 -23.69 29.06
C GLU A 118 12.01 -23.12 27.74
N PHE A 119 10.87 -22.44 27.80
CA PHE A 119 10.22 -21.78 26.67
C PHE A 119 9.33 -20.63 27.16
N ALA A 120 8.93 -19.71 26.27
CA ALA A 120 7.94 -18.68 26.58
C ALA A 120 6.54 -19.16 26.21
N GLU A 121 5.59 -19.14 27.14
CA GLU A 121 4.20 -19.54 26.87
C GLU A 121 3.40 -18.43 26.18
N GLU A 122 3.74 -17.17 26.44
CA GLU A 122 3.11 -15.99 25.89
C GLU A 122 4.19 -14.92 25.68
N PHE A 123 3.96 -14.00 24.76
CA PHE A 123 4.81 -12.82 24.59
C PHE A 123 3.99 -11.68 23.97
N TRP A 124 4.56 -10.48 23.92
CA TRP A 124 4.06 -9.42 23.04
C TRP A 124 5.19 -8.79 22.27
N ILE A 125 4.81 -7.97 21.29
CA ILE A 125 5.72 -7.25 20.42
C ILE A 125 5.72 -5.79 20.82
N GLU A 126 6.92 -5.24 20.97
CA GLU A 126 7.12 -3.78 20.97
C GLU A 126 7.96 -3.40 19.76
N TYR A 127 7.70 -2.25 19.17
CA TYR A 127 8.41 -1.81 17.98
C TYR A 127 8.64 -0.31 17.99
N SER A 128 9.63 0.13 17.23
CA SER A 128 10.01 1.54 17.10
C SER A 128 10.49 1.84 15.69
N ARG A 129 10.08 3.03 15.21
CA ARG A 129 10.53 3.62 13.95
C ARG A 129 11.53 4.76 14.14
N ASP A 130 11.55 5.35 15.34
CA ASP A 130 12.33 6.53 15.70
C ASP A 130 13.62 6.15 16.45
N ASN A 131 14.37 5.19 15.91
CA ASN A 131 15.66 4.75 16.46
C ASN A 131 15.61 4.32 17.95
N GLY A 132 14.49 3.73 18.39
CA GLY A 132 14.30 3.25 19.74
C GLY A 132 13.94 4.32 20.77
N THR A 133 13.59 5.56 20.37
CA THR A 133 13.18 6.60 21.32
C THR A 133 11.75 6.44 21.82
N THR A 134 10.83 6.02 20.95
CA THR A 134 9.44 5.71 21.29
C THR A 134 9.15 4.26 20.94
N TRP A 135 8.55 3.53 21.88
CA TRP A 135 8.17 2.13 21.69
C TRP A 135 6.67 2.00 21.73
N ASN A 136 6.11 1.48 20.64
CA ASN A 136 4.70 1.13 20.53
C ASN A 136 4.53 -0.36 20.80
N LYS A 137 3.35 -0.72 21.31
CA LYS A 137 2.97 -2.11 21.56
C LYS A 137 2.00 -2.55 20.47
N TRP A 138 2.27 -3.68 19.83
CA TRP A 138 1.32 -4.24 18.86
C TRP A 138 0.11 -4.82 19.61
N THR A 139 -1.07 -4.56 19.06
CA THR A 139 -2.35 -5.11 19.54
C THR A 139 -3.11 -5.70 18.36
N ASP A 140 -3.88 -6.75 18.57
CA ASP A 140 -4.81 -7.27 17.57
C ASP A 140 -5.97 -6.30 17.30
N MET A 141 -6.90 -6.67 16.42
CA MET A 141 -8.08 -5.85 16.10
C MET A 141 -9.02 -5.61 17.29
N ASN A 142 -8.92 -6.41 18.36
CA ASN A 142 -9.72 -6.30 19.59
C ASN A 142 -9.02 -5.48 20.69
N GLY A 143 -7.75 -5.11 20.49
CA GLY A 143 -6.92 -4.41 21.47
C GLY A 143 -6.13 -5.35 22.39
N ASP A 144 -6.14 -6.66 22.15
CA ASP A 144 -5.32 -7.64 22.88
C ASP A 144 -3.88 -7.62 22.37
N TYR A 145 -2.92 -7.50 23.28
CA TYR A 145 -1.49 -7.38 22.93
C TYR A 145 -0.69 -8.67 23.10
N LYS A 146 -1.29 -9.71 23.70
CA LYS A 146 -0.59 -10.96 23.99
C LYS A 146 -0.74 -11.94 22.85
N LEU A 147 0.38 -12.49 22.40
CA LEU A 147 0.45 -13.56 21.43
C LEU A 147 0.78 -14.89 22.11
N PRO A 148 0.20 -16.00 21.64
CA PRO A 148 0.56 -17.32 22.12
C PRO A 148 2.01 -17.65 21.74
N GLY A 149 2.77 -18.12 22.72
CA GLY A 149 4.12 -18.64 22.56
C GLY A 149 4.13 -20.16 22.34
N ASN A 150 5.11 -20.84 22.92
CA ASN A 150 5.33 -22.26 22.72
C ASN A 150 4.67 -23.12 23.80
N GLU A 151 4.34 -24.36 23.43
CA GLU A 151 3.89 -25.42 24.35
C GLU A 151 5.01 -26.43 24.67
N ASP A 152 6.09 -26.43 23.88
CA ASP A 152 7.25 -27.29 24.05
C ASP A 152 8.57 -26.55 23.71
N THR A 153 9.71 -27.24 23.79
CA THR A 153 11.04 -26.64 23.55
C THR A 153 11.54 -26.70 22.11
N TYR A 154 10.85 -27.41 21.21
CA TYR A 154 11.35 -27.79 19.89
C TYR A 154 10.46 -27.33 18.74
N THR A 155 9.15 -27.32 18.88
CA THR A 155 8.21 -26.98 17.81
C THR A 155 8.09 -25.46 17.66
N PRO A 156 8.39 -24.90 16.47
CA PRO A 156 8.17 -23.49 16.22
C PRO A 156 6.67 -23.13 16.28
N GLN A 157 6.31 -22.13 17.08
CA GLN A 157 4.99 -21.51 17.07
C GLN A 157 5.03 -20.28 16.17
N LYS A 158 4.25 -20.28 15.09
CA LYS A 158 4.19 -19.15 14.14
C LYS A 158 2.92 -18.34 14.36
N ASN A 159 3.08 -17.04 14.61
CA ASN A 159 2.01 -16.06 14.75
C ASN A 159 2.01 -15.15 13.53
N ILE A 160 0.96 -15.21 12.70
CA ILE A 160 0.72 -14.24 11.62
C ILE A 160 0.01 -13.04 12.25
N LEU A 161 0.54 -11.84 12.03
CA LEU A 161 -0.05 -10.62 12.56
C LEU A 161 -1.30 -10.27 11.74
N GLU A 162 -2.39 -9.97 12.43
CA GLU A 162 -3.67 -9.62 11.79
C GLU A 162 -3.55 -8.36 10.92
N HIS A 163 -2.77 -7.38 11.39
CA HIS A 163 -2.26 -6.26 10.60
C HIS A 163 -0.73 -6.24 10.65
N PRO A 164 -0.05 -6.06 9.50
CA PRO A 164 1.40 -5.95 9.45
C PRO A 164 1.93 -4.71 10.15
N LEU A 165 3.13 -4.81 10.70
CA LEU A 165 3.88 -3.65 11.18
C LEU A 165 4.68 -3.06 10.02
N VAL A 166 4.38 -1.82 9.63
CA VAL A 166 4.99 -1.15 8.48
C VAL A 166 6.10 -0.18 8.91
N ALA A 167 7.14 -0.10 8.07
CA ALA A 167 8.30 0.77 8.24
C ALA A 167 9.05 0.56 9.58
N ILE A 168 9.21 -0.69 10.00
CA ILE A 168 9.86 -1.03 11.27
C ILE A 168 11.37 -1.16 11.10
N ARG A 169 12.11 -0.52 12.01
CA ARG A 169 13.54 -0.74 12.15
C ARG A 169 13.89 -1.51 13.41
N TRP A 170 13.26 -1.16 14.53
CA TRP A 170 13.53 -1.77 15.83
C TRP A 170 12.33 -2.57 16.28
N ILE A 171 12.58 -3.82 16.70
CA ILE A 171 11.53 -4.71 17.19
C ILE A 171 12.02 -5.46 18.43
N ARG A 172 11.12 -5.65 19.39
CA ARG A 172 11.32 -6.37 20.64
C ARG A 172 10.29 -7.48 20.76
N LEU A 173 10.76 -8.63 21.23
CA LEU A 173 9.90 -9.67 21.77
C LEU A 173 10.01 -9.62 23.29
N VAL A 174 8.86 -9.49 23.95
CA VAL A 174 8.76 -9.35 25.39
C VAL A 174 8.09 -10.61 25.96
N PRO A 175 8.87 -11.59 26.46
CA PRO A 175 8.30 -12.81 27.03
C PRO A 175 7.44 -12.53 28.27
N PHE A 176 6.35 -13.29 28.39
CA PHE A 176 5.44 -13.26 29.52
C PHE A 176 5.30 -14.65 30.14
N ALA A 177 5.22 -14.68 31.47
CA ALA A 177 4.88 -15.88 32.23
C ALA A 177 3.86 -15.55 33.32
N SER A 178 2.80 -16.35 33.39
CA SER A 178 1.74 -16.21 34.40
C SER A 178 2.15 -16.71 35.80
N TYR A 179 3.17 -17.57 35.88
CA TYR A 179 3.71 -18.14 37.11
C TYR A 179 5.24 -18.17 37.06
N GLN A 180 5.88 -18.44 38.19
CA GLN A 180 7.34 -18.41 38.27
C GLN A 180 7.97 -19.53 37.45
N ARG A 181 8.73 -19.17 36.40
CA ARG A 181 9.45 -20.13 35.55
C ARG A 181 10.68 -19.51 34.90
N THR A 182 11.61 -20.36 34.50
CA THR A 182 12.69 -19.97 33.59
C THR A 182 12.13 -19.95 32.17
N THR A 183 12.30 -18.81 31.50
CA THR A 183 11.85 -18.62 30.12
C THR A 183 13.06 -18.46 29.22
N CYS A 184 13.04 -19.12 28.07
CA CYS A 184 14.05 -18.95 27.04
C CYS A 184 13.35 -18.87 25.68
N LEU A 185 13.98 -18.22 24.72
CA LEU A 185 13.36 -17.96 23.43
C LEU A 185 14.39 -18.02 22.30
N ARG A 186 13.97 -18.66 21.21
CA ARG A 186 14.50 -18.51 19.86
C ARG A 186 13.39 -17.95 18.98
N PHE A 187 13.72 -17.20 17.95
CA PHE A 187 12.72 -16.63 17.06
C PHE A 187 13.24 -16.36 15.66
N GLU A 188 12.28 -16.17 14.75
CA GLU A 188 12.45 -15.66 13.39
C GLU A 188 11.39 -14.60 13.12
N LEU A 189 11.79 -13.57 12.38
CA LEU A 189 10.89 -12.53 11.89
C LEU A 189 10.57 -12.84 10.43
N TYR A 190 9.33 -12.61 10.02
CA TYR A 190 8.90 -12.80 8.64
C TYR A 190 8.30 -11.52 8.09
N GLY A 191 8.62 -11.22 6.83
CA GLY A 191 8.13 -10.05 6.15
C GLY A 191 8.87 -9.77 4.86
N CYS A 192 9.06 -8.50 4.56
CA CYS A 192 9.84 -8.02 3.43
C CYS A 192 10.51 -6.68 3.76
N ARG A 193 11.49 -6.30 2.94
CA ARG A 193 12.09 -4.96 3.04
C ARG A 193 11.05 -3.90 2.69
N HIS A 194 11.07 -2.78 3.40
CA HIS A 194 10.22 -1.64 3.10
C HIS A 194 10.60 -1.03 1.75
N ASP A 195 9.60 -0.81 0.91
CA ASP A 195 9.73 -0.21 -0.42
C ASP A 195 9.51 1.31 -0.34
N HIS A 196 10.13 2.05 -1.25
CA HIS A 196 9.95 3.49 -1.47
C HIS A 196 8.53 3.90 -1.85
N THR A 197 7.69 2.94 -2.26
CA THR A 197 6.25 3.14 -2.47
C THR A 197 5.45 3.25 -1.17
N LEU A 198 6.02 2.84 -0.03
CA LEU A 198 5.36 2.91 1.26
C LEU A 198 5.78 4.18 2.02
N PRO A 199 4.83 4.91 2.62
CA PRO A 199 5.15 6.03 3.49
C PRO A 199 5.71 5.53 4.85
N ILE A 200 6.50 6.38 5.49
CA ILE A 200 6.98 6.14 6.87
C ILE A 200 6.08 6.79 7.92
N SER A 201 5.27 7.77 7.53
CA SER A 201 4.23 8.34 8.37
C SER A 201 3.12 8.97 7.52
N TYR A 202 1.93 9.11 8.09
CA TYR A 202 0.93 10.04 7.61
C TYR A 202 0.34 10.87 8.74
N SER A 203 -0.14 12.06 8.38
CA SER A 203 -0.81 12.99 9.28
C SER A 203 -2.17 13.38 8.72
N ILE A 204 -3.22 13.27 9.53
CA ILE A 204 -4.62 13.40 9.10
C ILE A 204 -5.51 13.63 10.34
N PRO A 205 -6.69 14.30 10.23
CA PRO A 205 -7.68 14.22 11.29
C PRO A 205 -8.07 12.76 11.55
N ASP A 206 -8.21 12.37 12.80
CA ASP A 206 -8.72 11.03 13.15
C ASP A 206 -10.14 10.86 12.61
N GLY A 207 -10.50 9.61 12.38
CA GLY A 207 -11.82 9.26 11.90
C GLY A 207 -12.93 9.55 12.91
N TYR A 208 -14.16 9.54 12.42
CA TYR A 208 -15.30 9.97 13.22
C TYR A 208 -15.74 8.87 14.20
N LYS A 209 -15.73 9.21 15.50
CA LYS A 209 -16.25 8.33 16.55
C LYS A 209 -17.75 8.53 16.78
N GLY A 210 -18.50 7.43 16.88
CA GLY A 210 -19.89 7.46 17.36
C GLY A 210 -20.92 7.83 16.28
N SER A 211 -20.71 7.36 15.05
CA SER A 211 -21.70 7.47 13.98
C SER A 211 -22.67 6.28 13.98
N ALA A 212 -23.75 6.36 13.19
CA ALA A 212 -24.60 5.20 12.90
C ALA A 212 -23.88 4.12 12.05
N LEU A 213 -22.69 4.44 11.53
CA LEU A 213 -21.86 3.53 10.74
C LEU A 213 -20.90 2.72 11.61
N GLY A 214 -20.66 3.12 12.86
CA GLY A 214 -19.71 2.46 13.77
C GLY A 214 -18.66 3.42 14.32
N ASP A 215 -17.59 2.85 14.86
CA ASP A 215 -16.34 3.55 15.17
C ASP A 215 -15.48 3.54 13.90
N LEU A 216 -15.30 4.71 13.29
CA LEU A 216 -14.58 4.86 12.01
C LEU A 216 -13.22 5.53 12.22
N ARG A 217 -12.68 5.47 13.43
CA ARG A 217 -11.35 5.95 13.79
C ARG A 217 -10.27 5.03 13.23
N ASP A 218 -9.05 5.55 13.17
CA ASP A 218 -7.88 4.74 12.89
C ASP A 218 -7.46 3.99 14.17
N LEU A 219 -7.86 2.72 14.28
CA LEU A 219 -7.76 1.92 15.49
C LEU A 219 -6.35 1.38 15.74
N THR A 220 -5.52 1.31 14.70
CA THR A 220 -4.13 0.87 14.77
C THR A 220 -3.12 1.98 14.55
N TYR A 221 -3.59 3.24 14.53
CA TYR A 221 -2.69 4.37 14.45
C TYR A 221 -1.73 4.37 15.63
N ASP A 222 -0.45 4.30 15.32
CA ASP A 222 0.63 4.12 16.30
C ASP A 222 1.51 5.37 16.45
N GLY A 223 1.08 6.47 15.85
CA GLY A 223 1.69 7.79 16.03
C GLY A 223 1.15 8.49 17.26
N ARG A 224 1.20 9.82 17.24
CA ARG A 224 0.63 10.65 18.30
C ARG A 224 -0.70 11.23 17.83
N THR A 225 -1.62 11.35 18.76
CA THR A 225 -2.88 12.07 18.55
C THR A 225 -2.83 13.34 19.39
N ASP A 226 -3.02 14.49 18.77
CA ASP A 226 -3.08 15.75 19.48
C ASP A 226 -4.43 15.93 20.21
N PHE A 227 -4.56 17.03 20.97
CA PHE A 227 -5.78 17.31 21.73
C PHE A 227 -7.03 17.52 20.84
N TYR A 228 -6.84 17.89 19.58
CA TYR A 228 -7.92 18.13 18.62
C TYR A 228 -8.27 16.89 17.80
N GLY A 229 -7.63 15.74 18.07
CA GLY A 229 -7.85 14.51 17.32
C GLY A 229 -7.11 14.50 15.98
N TYR A 230 -6.03 15.25 15.82
CA TYR A 230 -5.16 15.17 14.66
C TYR A 230 -4.06 14.14 14.89
N LEU A 231 -3.96 13.19 13.98
CA LEU A 231 -2.97 12.11 13.96
C LEU A 231 -1.68 12.60 13.31
N ASN A 232 -0.52 12.34 13.91
CA ASN A 232 0.79 12.64 13.32
C ASN A 232 1.91 11.67 13.69
N GLY A 233 2.89 11.54 12.79
CA GLY A 233 4.15 10.84 13.03
C GLY A 233 4.03 9.31 13.19
N GLY A 234 2.94 8.72 12.71
CA GLY A 234 2.73 7.26 12.72
C GLY A 234 2.07 6.75 11.45
N LEU A 235 1.79 5.46 11.47
CA LEU A 235 1.08 4.71 10.43
C LEU A 235 -0.08 3.96 11.09
N GLY A 236 -0.96 3.42 10.27
CA GLY A 236 -2.15 2.71 10.71
C GLY A 236 -2.86 2.13 9.51
N GLN A 237 -4.18 2.03 9.60
CA GLN A 237 -4.98 1.23 8.66
C GLN A 237 -4.88 1.71 7.21
N LEU A 238 -4.63 3.00 6.95
CA LEU A 238 -4.52 3.51 5.57
C LEU A 238 -3.36 2.91 4.77
N THR A 239 -2.44 2.21 5.42
CA THR A 239 -1.18 1.76 4.82
C THR A 239 -0.79 0.33 5.25
N ASP A 240 -1.70 -0.42 5.86
CA ASP A 240 -1.45 -1.79 6.35
C ASP A 240 -1.66 -2.84 5.23
N GLY A 241 -2.11 -2.40 4.06
CA GLY A 241 -2.36 -3.22 2.87
C GLY A 241 -3.64 -4.03 2.93
N ILE A 242 -4.52 -3.77 3.89
CA ILE A 242 -5.82 -4.43 4.07
C ILE A 242 -6.91 -3.55 3.44
N ARG A 243 -7.60 -4.11 2.45
CA ARG A 243 -8.74 -3.42 1.83
C ARG A 243 -10.04 -3.77 2.53
N GLY A 244 -10.89 -2.76 2.70
CA GLY A 244 -12.19 -2.95 3.32
C GLY A 244 -13.19 -3.67 2.44
N ASP A 245 -14.09 -4.43 3.05
CA ASP A 245 -15.19 -5.11 2.37
C ASP A 245 -16.29 -4.11 1.96
N ASP A 246 -16.99 -4.40 0.86
CA ASP A 246 -18.18 -3.63 0.42
C ASP A 246 -19.24 -3.56 1.53
N ASN A 247 -19.39 -4.62 2.31
CA ASN A 247 -20.12 -4.59 3.55
C ASN A 247 -19.25 -4.00 4.65
N TYR A 248 -19.29 -2.67 4.79
CA TYR A 248 -18.52 -1.88 5.76
C TYR A 248 -18.74 -2.28 7.25
N LYS A 249 -19.63 -3.23 7.56
CA LYS A 249 -19.84 -3.77 8.92
C LYS A 249 -19.05 -5.05 9.20
N VAL A 250 -18.41 -5.63 8.19
CA VAL A 250 -17.46 -6.74 8.37
C VAL A 250 -16.36 -6.29 9.33
N ASN A 251 -15.89 -7.20 10.19
CA ASN A 251 -14.89 -6.91 11.23
C ASN A 251 -15.23 -5.68 12.10
N PHE A 252 -16.53 -5.48 12.38
CA PHE A 252 -17.04 -4.33 13.14
C PHE A 252 -16.75 -2.96 12.50
N GLY A 253 -16.46 -2.92 11.21
CA GLY A 253 -16.07 -1.72 10.47
C GLY A 253 -14.61 -1.31 10.70
N TYR A 254 -13.81 -2.18 11.32
CA TYR A 254 -12.38 -1.96 11.55
C TYR A 254 -11.67 -1.49 10.29
N GLU A 255 -11.97 -2.07 9.12
CA GLU A 255 -11.23 -1.78 7.88
C GLU A 255 -11.40 -0.34 7.35
N TRP A 256 -12.43 0.38 7.78
CA TRP A 256 -12.80 1.67 7.18
C TRP A 256 -12.53 2.82 8.13
N ILE A 257 -11.68 3.77 7.71
CA ILE A 257 -11.58 5.07 8.36
C ILE A 257 -12.52 6.03 7.64
N GLY A 258 -13.27 6.82 8.40
CA GLY A 258 -14.32 7.65 7.84
C GLY A 258 -14.40 9.04 8.43
N TRP A 259 -14.56 10.02 7.55
CA TRP A 259 -14.67 11.44 7.90
C TRP A 259 -16.00 11.99 7.46
N LYS A 260 -16.52 12.90 8.28
CA LYS A 260 -17.76 13.61 8.01
C LYS A 260 -17.46 15.01 7.49
N SER A 261 -18.18 15.44 6.47
CA SER A 261 -18.03 16.78 5.92
C SER A 261 -18.47 17.84 6.94
N GLU A 262 -17.57 18.79 7.22
CA GLU A 262 -17.81 19.96 8.08
C GLU A 262 -17.71 21.29 7.29
N GLY A 263 -17.75 21.22 5.96
CA GLY A 263 -17.60 22.38 5.08
C GLY A 263 -16.15 22.74 4.72
N SER A 264 -15.19 21.91 5.13
CA SER A 264 -13.79 21.96 4.70
C SER A 264 -13.37 20.68 3.99
N ASP A 265 -12.30 20.77 3.19
CA ASP A 265 -11.67 19.62 2.56
C ASP A 265 -10.97 18.74 3.62
N LEU A 266 -10.86 17.43 3.34
CA LEU A 266 -10.11 16.51 4.18
C LEU A 266 -8.62 16.58 3.80
N SER A 267 -7.82 17.18 4.67
CA SER A 267 -6.38 17.33 4.49
C SER A 267 -5.60 16.17 5.10
N MET A 268 -4.72 15.55 4.32
CA MET A 268 -3.78 14.53 4.79
C MET A 268 -2.39 14.72 4.17
N VAL A 269 -1.36 14.33 4.90
CA VAL A 269 0.04 14.43 4.48
C VAL A 269 0.70 13.07 4.64
N PHE A 270 1.38 12.59 3.60
CA PHE A 270 2.24 11.41 3.64
C PHE A 270 3.70 11.81 3.59
N GLU A 271 4.52 11.15 4.40
CA GLU A 271 5.97 11.33 4.48
C GLU A 271 6.67 10.05 4.02
N PHE A 272 7.75 10.20 3.25
CA PHE A 272 8.57 9.11 2.73
C PHE A 272 10.00 9.23 3.25
N ASN A 273 10.73 8.11 3.34
CA ASN A 273 12.09 8.08 3.88
C ASN A 273 13.14 8.72 2.95
N GLN A 274 12.81 8.94 1.69
CA GLN A 274 13.70 9.53 0.70
C GLN A 274 12.90 10.25 -0.40
N ILE A 275 13.61 11.07 -1.18
CA ILE A 275 13.03 11.74 -2.34
C ILE A 275 12.70 10.70 -3.40
N THR A 276 11.42 10.60 -3.73
CA THR A 276 10.89 9.58 -4.65
C THR A 276 10.10 10.25 -5.76
N ASN A 277 10.16 9.70 -6.97
CA ASN A 277 9.42 10.17 -8.13
C ASN A 277 8.06 9.48 -8.22
N PHE A 278 6.97 10.21 -7.97
CA PHE A 278 5.63 9.62 -7.84
C PHE A 278 4.84 9.61 -9.16
N THR A 279 4.42 8.41 -9.58
CA THR A 279 3.59 8.20 -10.77
C THR A 279 2.09 8.38 -10.45
N SER A 280 1.60 7.79 -9.37
CA SER A 280 0.21 7.88 -8.94
C SER A 280 0.02 7.54 -7.47
N ALA A 281 -1.06 8.04 -6.87
CA ALA A 281 -1.60 7.56 -5.61
C ALA A 281 -2.99 6.95 -5.85
N THR A 282 -3.27 5.81 -5.26
CA THR A 282 -4.53 5.10 -5.39
C THR A 282 -5.20 5.01 -4.03
N PHE A 283 -6.40 5.58 -3.93
CA PHE A 283 -7.24 5.52 -2.74
C PHE A 283 -8.31 4.45 -2.91
N TYR A 284 -8.41 3.51 -1.97
CA TYR A 284 -9.50 2.56 -1.94
C TYR A 284 -10.67 3.14 -1.15
N CYS A 285 -11.69 3.60 -1.88
CA CYS A 285 -12.81 4.35 -1.32
C CYS A 285 -14.09 3.53 -1.30
N HIS A 286 -14.91 3.71 -0.26
CA HIS A 286 -16.27 3.19 -0.24
C HIS A 286 -17.20 4.07 -1.08
N ASN A 287 -18.17 3.46 -1.77
CA ASN A 287 -19.24 4.19 -2.46
C ASN A 287 -20.60 3.58 -2.09
N LEU A 288 -21.28 4.16 -1.10
CA LEU A 288 -22.61 3.75 -0.64
C LEU A 288 -23.49 4.99 -0.47
N PHE A 289 -23.87 5.57 -1.61
CA PHE A 289 -24.53 6.87 -1.66
C PHE A 289 -25.92 6.86 -1.00
N THR A 290 -26.59 5.70 -0.90
CA THR A 290 -27.82 5.51 -0.10
C THR A 290 -27.63 5.75 1.40
N LYS A 291 -26.38 5.72 1.89
CA LYS A 291 -25.97 6.07 3.25
C LYS A 291 -25.18 7.38 3.32
N GLU A 292 -25.24 8.20 2.26
CA GLU A 292 -24.51 9.47 2.16
C GLU A 292 -22.97 9.28 2.18
N ILE A 293 -22.49 8.07 1.89
CA ILE A 293 -21.06 7.73 1.73
C ILE A 293 -20.72 7.79 0.26
N GLN A 294 -19.73 8.60 -0.11
CA GLN A 294 -19.37 8.80 -1.50
C GLN A 294 -17.87 9.04 -1.64
N VAL A 295 -17.34 8.57 -2.77
CA VAL A 295 -15.99 8.92 -3.23
C VAL A 295 -15.84 10.44 -3.31
N PHE A 296 -14.66 10.96 -2.98
CA PHE A 296 -14.34 12.38 -3.13
C PHE A 296 -14.52 12.84 -4.60
N THR A 297 -14.96 14.09 -4.80
CA THR A 297 -15.22 14.66 -6.13
C THR A 297 -14.00 15.29 -6.77
N GLY A 298 -12.98 15.58 -5.97
CA GLY A 298 -11.74 16.16 -6.44
C GLY A 298 -10.68 16.13 -5.36
N ALA A 299 -9.44 16.34 -5.76
CA ALA A 299 -8.31 16.42 -4.87
C ALA A 299 -7.36 17.53 -5.34
N LYS A 300 -6.82 18.28 -4.38
CA LYS A 300 -5.68 19.16 -4.61
C LYS A 300 -4.45 18.51 -3.99
N VAL A 301 -3.36 18.44 -4.74
CA VAL A 301 -2.14 17.74 -4.32
C VAL A 301 -0.96 18.71 -4.31
N TRP A 302 -0.28 18.80 -3.16
CA TRP A 302 0.94 19.58 -3.01
C TRP A 302 2.12 18.67 -2.72
N PHE A 303 3.29 19.10 -3.19
CA PHE A 303 4.53 18.36 -3.07
C PHE A 303 5.53 19.20 -2.29
N SER A 304 6.31 18.56 -1.42
CA SER A 304 7.36 19.20 -0.64
C SER A 304 8.56 18.26 -0.48
N TYR A 305 9.75 18.85 -0.39
CA TYR A 305 11.00 18.13 -0.11
C TYR A 305 11.36 18.14 1.38
N ASP A 306 10.82 19.07 2.15
CA ASP A 306 11.22 19.32 3.55
C ASP A 306 10.03 19.37 4.53
N GLY A 307 8.81 19.26 4.03
CA GLY A 307 7.56 19.32 4.79
C GLY A 307 7.14 20.74 5.19
N ASN A 308 7.98 21.75 4.94
CA ASN A 308 7.75 23.14 5.34
C ASN A 308 7.39 24.01 4.14
N ILE A 309 8.06 23.81 3.01
CA ILE A 309 7.86 24.57 1.78
C ILE A 309 7.12 23.68 0.76
N TRP A 310 5.94 24.13 0.36
CA TRP A 310 5.07 23.42 -0.57
C TRP A 310 5.13 24.01 -1.98
N SER A 311 4.74 23.22 -2.97
CA SER A 311 4.63 23.65 -4.37
C SER A 311 3.72 24.89 -4.51
N LYS A 312 4.12 25.83 -5.39
CA LYS A 312 3.40 27.11 -5.62
C LYS A 312 1.95 26.90 -6.09
N ARG A 313 1.71 25.86 -6.88
CA ARG A 313 0.38 25.47 -7.35
C ARG A 313 0.12 24.01 -6.97
N PRO A 314 -1.13 23.67 -6.58
CA PRO A 314 -1.52 22.28 -6.45
C PRO A 314 -1.62 21.64 -7.83
N LEU A 315 -1.40 20.33 -7.87
CA LEU A 315 -1.97 19.49 -8.91
C LEU A 315 -3.45 19.29 -8.59
N GLU A 316 -4.34 19.60 -9.53
CA GLU A 316 -5.77 19.43 -9.36
C GLU A 316 -6.23 18.14 -10.05
N PHE A 317 -7.05 17.38 -9.34
CA PHE A 317 -7.69 16.15 -9.81
C PHE A 317 -9.19 16.28 -9.62
N GLU A 318 -9.96 15.86 -10.62
CA GLU A 318 -11.42 15.79 -10.57
C GLU A 318 -11.86 14.35 -10.78
N TYR A 319 -12.85 13.92 -10.00
CA TYR A 319 -13.45 12.60 -10.08
C TYR A 319 -14.92 12.72 -10.44
N MET A 320 -15.34 12.03 -11.51
CA MET A 320 -16.74 11.96 -11.90
C MET A 320 -17.46 10.96 -10.98
N PRO A 321 -18.46 11.39 -10.18
CA PRO A 321 -19.10 10.50 -9.23
C PRO A 321 -19.91 9.40 -9.90
N ASP A 322 -19.81 8.18 -9.36
CA ASP A 322 -20.67 7.06 -9.74
C ASP A 322 -21.89 7.01 -8.82
N LEU A 323 -23.05 7.35 -9.39
CA LEU A 323 -24.36 7.34 -8.73
C LEU A 323 -25.22 6.13 -9.15
N ILE A 324 -24.61 5.12 -9.76
CA ILE A 324 -25.29 3.93 -10.26
C ILE A 324 -24.92 2.73 -9.42
N LEU A 325 -23.62 2.51 -9.17
CA LEU A 325 -23.14 1.30 -8.51
C LEU A 325 -22.62 1.59 -7.09
N GLU A 326 -23.18 0.90 -6.11
CA GLU A 326 -22.78 0.99 -4.70
C GLU A 326 -21.77 -0.09 -4.33
N HIS A 327 -20.51 0.12 -4.70
CA HIS A 327 -19.39 -0.75 -4.33
C HIS A 327 -18.13 0.10 -4.15
N SER A 328 -17.25 -0.38 -3.27
CA SER A 328 -15.92 0.14 -3.04
C SER A 328 -15.03 0.00 -4.27
N ARG A 329 -14.07 0.92 -4.44
CA ARG A 329 -13.27 1.02 -5.67
C ARG A 329 -11.96 1.77 -5.47
N ASP A 330 -11.03 1.48 -6.37
CA ASP A 330 -9.80 2.22 -6.54
C ASP A 330 -10.04 3.56 -7.26
N VAL A 331 -9.52 4.64 -6.67
CA VAL A 331 -9.52 5.99 -7.24
C VAL A 331 -8.07 6.40 -7.44
N VAL A 332 -7.64 6.41 -8.70
CA VAL A 332 -6.24 6.68 -9.06
C VAL A 332 -6.06 8.18 -9.34
N VAL A 333 -5.28 8.84 -8.49
CA VAL A 333 -4.82 10.21 -8.69
C VAL A 333 -3.44 10.14 -9.35
N HIS A 334 -3.37 10.52 -10.64
CA HIS A 334 -2.11 10.57 -11.37
C HIS A 334 -1.24 11.73 -10.85
N LEU A 335 -0.02 11.44 -10.42
CA LEU A 335 0.89 12.41 -9.82
C LEU A 335 1.92 12.96 -10.82
N HIS A 336 1.93 12.45 -12.06
CA HIS A 336 2.71 12.95 -13.20
C HIS A 336 4.22 12.98 -12.96
N HIS A 337 4.76 11.94 -12.34
CA HIS A 337 6.21 11.79 -12.09
C HIS A 337 6.78 13.01 -11.35
N LYS A 338 6.09 13.44 -10.28
CA LYS A 338 6.55 14.52 -9.43
C LYS A 338 7.43 13.97 -8.31
N ALA A 339 8.64 14.51 -8.21
CA ALA A 339 9.58 14.20 -7.15
C ALA A 339 9.21 14.92 -5.85
N ALA A 340 9.17 14.19 -4.73
CA ALA A 340 8.90 14.75 -3.42
C ALA A 340 9.38 13.81 -2.29
N MET A 341 9.43 14.34 -1.07
CA MET A 341 9.53 13.53 0.16
C MET A 341 8.23 13.60 0.98
N PHE A 342 7.43 14.65 0.77
CA PHE A 342 6.12 14.83 1.38
C PHE A 342 5.07 15.12 0.31
N ILE A 343 3.92 14.48 0.43
CA ILE A 343 2.76 14.71 -0.43
C ILE A 343 1.56 15.05 0.44
N LYS A 344 0.93 16.19 0.17
CA LYS A 344 -0.31 16.61 0.82
C LYS A 344 -1.47 16.47 -0.14
N PHE A 345 -2.56 15.84 0.31
CA PHE A 345 -3.83 15.76 -0.40
C PHE A 345 -4.90 16.54 0.38
N ASP A 346 -5.60 17.47 -0.28
CA ASP A 346 -6.85 18.04 0.21
C ASP A 346 -7.99 17.45 -0.62
N LEU A 347 -8.75 16.53 -0.03
CA LEU A 347 -9.84 15.81 -0.68
C LEU A 347 -11.17 16.55 -0.51
N GLN A 348 -11.88 16.76 -1.63
CA GLN A 348 -13.17 17.42 -1.66
C GLN A 348 -14.29 16.41 -1.46
N PHE A 349 -15.15 16.67 -0.48
CA PHE A 349 -16.28 15.80 -0.16
C PHE A 349 -17.29 15.75 -1.31
N GLY A 350 -17.57 14.54 -1.80
CA GLY A 350 -18.66 14.32 -2.76
C GLY A 350 -20.05 14.29 -2.12
N ASN A 351 -20.11 13.94 -0.83
CA ASN A 351 -21.31 13.90 0.00
C ASN A 351 -20.94 14.07 1.48
N LYS A 352 -21.81 13.64 2.39
CA LYS A 352 -21.60 13.79 3.83
C LYS A 352 -20.42 12.98 4.38
N TRP A 353 -20.11 11.82 3.81
CA TRP A 353 -19.06 10.93 4.30
C TRP A 353 -18.07 10.54 3.21
N ILE A 354 -16.79 10.55 3.56
CA ILE A 354 -15.72 9.86 2.83
C ILE A 354 -15.26 8.70 3.71
N LEU A 355 -15.20 7.48 3.16
CA LEU A 355 -14.60 6.31 3.79
C LEU A 355 -13.46 5.79 2.93
N ILE A 356 -12.29 5.60 3.54
CA ILE A 356 -11.07 5.10 2.89
C ILE A 356 -10.51 3.98 3.76
N SER A 357 -10.16 2.85 3.16
CA SER A 357 -9.49 1.75 3.88
C SER A 357 -7.99 1.73 3.62
N GLU A 358 -7.54 2.13 2.44
CA GLU A 358 -6.14 1.95 2.01
C GLU A 358 -5.74 3.06 1.03
N VAL A 359 -4.48 3.50 1.13
CA VAL A 359 -3.83 4.44 0.21
C VAL A 359 -2.49 3.86 -0.22
N THR A 360 -2.35 3.60 -1.52
CA THR A 360 -1.13 3.03 -2.10
C THR A 360 -0.48 4.00 -3.07
N PHE A 361 0.84 3.97 -3.18
CA PHE A 361 1.58 4.82 -4.10
C PHE A 361 2.30 3.96 -5.14
N ASN A 362 2.40 4.49 -6.36
CA ASN A 362 3.26 3.97 -7.39
C ASN A 362 4.35 5.01 -7.64
N ALA A 363 5.61 4.64 -7.44
CA ALA A 363 6.73 5.56 -7.43
C ALA A 363 8.06 4.87 -7.77
N GLU A 364 9.02 5.64 -8.25
CA GLU A 364 10.38 5.17 -8.55
C GLU A 364 11.42 6.00 -7.76
N PRO A 365 12.44 5.38 -7.16
CA PRO A 365 13.49 6.10 -6.44
C PRO A 365 14.31 6.96 -7.41
N ILE A 366 14.78 8.12 -6.94
CA ILE A 366 15.71 8.96 -7.70
C ILE A 366 17.13 8.65 -7.23
N ASP A 367 17.96 8.12 -8.12
CA ASP A 367 19.35 7.78 -7.81
C ASP A 367 20.13 9.02 -7.35
N GLU A 368 20.79 8.92 -6.18
CA GLU A 368 21.66 9.97 -5.61
C GLU A 368 22.84 10.37 -6.53
N ASN A 369 23.18 9.52 -7.51
CA ASN A 369 24.22 9.78 -8.51
C ASN A 369 23.77 10.73 -9.63
N VAL A 370 22.47 11.07 -9.70
CA VAL A 370 22.02 12.20 -10.48
C VAL A 370 22.32 13.43 -9.63
N SER A 371 23.32 14.21 -10.03
CA SER A 371 23.52 15.54 -9.49
C SER A 371 22.25 16.34 -9.79
N LEU A 372 21.32 16.36 -8.84
CA LEU A 372 20.14 17.21 -8.87
C LEU A 372 20.67 18.64 -8.79
N THR A 373 20.96 19.22 -9.96
CA THR A 373 21.27 20.64 -10.07
C THR A 373 20.08 21.39 -9.49
N TYR A 374 20.34 22.39 -8.65
CA TYR A 374 19.32 23.21 -7.98
C TYR A 374 18.23 23.76 -8.93
N GLU A 375 18.51 23.82 -10.23
CA GLU A 375 17.56 24.15 -11.31
C GLU A 375 16.46 23.10 -11.56
N GLN A 376 16.62 21.85 -11.15
CA GLN A 376 15.55 20.81 -11.11
C GLN A 376 14.76 20.82 -9.79
N LEU A 377 15.20 21.62 -8.81
CA LEU A 377 14.61 21.74 -7.47
C LEU A 377 13.71 22.99 -7.31
N GLU A 378 13.48 23.75 -8.39
CA GLU A 378 12.55 24.89 -8.40
C GLU A 378 11.07 24.44 -8.55
N PRO A 379 10.10 25.12 -7.92
CA PRO A 379 8.68 24.80 -8.04
C PRO A 379 8.20 24.94 -9.49
N TRP A 380 7.95 23.80 -10.14
CA TRP A 380 7.21 23.56 -11.39
C TRP A 380 6.74 24.82 -12.14
N ASP A 381 7.56 25.31 -13.09
CA ASP A 381 7.12 26.25 -14.12
C ASP A 381 7.05 25.55 -15.48
N GLU A 382 5.87 25.54 -16.11
CA GLU A 382 5.63 24.98 -17.45
C GLU A 382 6.42 25.68 -18.58
N ASP A 383 6.98 26.87 -18.33
CA ASP A 383 7.76 27.61 -19.34
C ASP A 383 9.15 27.03 -19.60
N SER A 384 9.64 26.14 -18.74
CA SER A 384 10.96 25.49 -18.89
C SER A 384 11.03 24.51 -20.07
N PHE A 385 9.89 24.07 -20.62
CA PHE A 385 9.85 23.20 -21.80
C PHE A 385 10.18 23.93 -23.12
N ARG A 386 10.23 25.27 -23.13
CA ARG A 386 10.61 26.05 -24.32
C ARG A 386 12.11 26.27 -24.48
N LEU A 387 12.92 26.04 -23.43
CA LEU A 387 14.35 26.36 -23.47
C LEU A 387 15.25 25.23 -23.99
N PHE A 388 14.76 23.98 -24.04
CA PHE A 388 15.52 22.85 -24.60
C PHE A 388 15.33 22.65 -26.10
N ALA A 389 14.50 23.47 -26.76
CA ALA A 389 14.29 23.45 -28.20
C ALA A 389 15.24 24.39 -28.97
N THR A 390 16.49 24.54 -28.54
CA THR A 390 17.53 25.20 -29.33
C THR A 390 18.90 24.68 -28.91
N THR A 391 19.37 23.60 -29.52
CA THR A 391 20.70 23.46 -30.15
C THR A 391 20.83 22.03 -30.66
N THR A 392 20.40 21.78 -31.88
CA THR A 392 21.05 20.84 -32.80
C THR A 392 20.79 21.35 -34.21
N THR A 393 21.83 21.90 -34.83
CA THR A 393 21.88 22.18 -36.27
C THR A 393 22.68 21.08 -36.92
N ILE A 394 22.01 20.09 -37.51
CA ILE A 394 22.52 19.31 -38.65
C ILE A 394 21.37 19.07 -39.63
N ASP A 395 21.55 19.71 -40.78
CA ASP A 395 21.13 19.44 -42.16
C ASP A 395 19.78 18.77 -42.52
N GLN A 396 19.04 19.54 -43.32
CA GLN A 396 18.30 19.18 -44.54
C GLN A 396 17.69 17.78 -44.65
N ASP A 397 16.36 17.68 -44.46
CA ASP A 397 15.47 17.53 -45.62
C ASP A 397 14.02 17.88 -45.23
N ARG A 398 13.52 19.02 -45.73
CA ARG A 398 12.11 19.36 -45.65
C ARG A 398 11.39 18.67 -46.80
N SER A 399 11.02 17.41 -46.61
CA SER A 399 9.87 16.86 -47.33
C SER A 399 8.60 17.49 -46.73
N LEU A 400 8.10 18.56 -47.35
CA LEU A 400 6.67 18.89 -47.28
C LEU A 400 5.88 17.59 -47.53
N PHE A 401 4.74 17.42 -46.84
CA PHE A 401 3.70 16.37 -46.95
C PHE A 401 3.56 15.55 -45.65
N PRO A 402 2.54 15.88 -44.80
CA PRO A 402 1.24 15.21 -44.95
C PRO A 402 -0.01 16.07 -44.61
N GLN A 403 0.02 17.40 -44.73
CA GLN A 403 -1.22 18.20 -44.56
C GLN A 403 -2.11 18.20 -45.81
N ALA A 404 -1.53 18.15 -47.02
CA ALA A 404 -2.30 18.14 -48.27
C ALA A 404 -2.99 16.77 -48.54
N THR A 405 -2.40 15.68 -48.06
CA THR A 405 -2.96 14.33 -48.19
C THR A 405 -4.17 14.12 -47.26
N PHE A 406 -4.13 14.68 -46.05
CA PHE A 406 -5.27 14.67 -45.13
C PHE A 406 -6.49 15.42 -45.70
N LEU A 407 -6.30 16.60 -46.30
CA LEU A 407 -7.40 17.36 -46.90
C LEU A 407 -8.00 16.67 -48.15
N LEU A 408 -7.17 15.99 -48.96
CA LEU A 408 -7.65 15.24 -50.11
C LEU A 408 -8.46 14.00 -49.69
N VAL A 409 -8.01 13.24 -48.70
CA VAL A 409 -8.72 12.04 -48.23
C VAL A 409 -10.07 12.40 -47.60
N PHE A 410 -10.10 13.43 -46.74
CA PHE A 410 -11.36 13.90 -46.14
C PHE A 410 -12.29 14.54 -47.18
N GLY A 411 -11.75 15.28 -48.15
CA GLY A 411 -12.53 15.85 -49.24
C GLY A 411 -13.23 14.76 -50.07
N VAL A 412 -12.50 13.70 -50.43
CA VAL A 412 -13.08 12.56 -51.18
C VAL A 412 -14.15 11.83 -50.35
N LEU A 413 -13.91 11.60 -49.07
CA LEU A 413 -14.90 10.98 -48.16
C LEU A 413 -16.19 11.79 -48.06
N ILE A 414 -16.10 13.13 -47.92
CA ILE A 414 -17.27 14.00 -47.88
C ILE A 414 -18.05 13.95 -49.19
N THR A 415 -17.36 13.96 -50.34
CA THR A 415 -18.04 13.87 -51.64
C THR A 415 -18.78 12.55 -51.83
N ILE A 416 -18.18 11.43 -51.40
CA ILE A 416 -18.82 10.11 -51.46
C ILE A 416 -20.06 10.09 -50.56
N ILE A 417 -19.96 10.58 -49.32
CA ILE A 417 -21.11 10.66 -48.40
C ILE A 417 -22.23 11.52 -48.98
N CYS A 418 -21.92 12.70 -49.54
CA CYS A 418 -22.90 13.56 -50.19
C CYS A 418 -23.59 12.88 -51.37
N THR A 419 -22.86 12.15 -52.22
CA THR A 419 -23.47 11.43 -53.35
C THR A 419 -24.42 10.31 -52.90
N ILE A 420 -24.08 9.58 -51.82
CA ILE A 420 -24.94 8.55 -51.24
C ILE A 420 -26.21 9.18 -50.67
N VAL A 421 -26.11 10.28 -49.93
CA VAL A 421 -27.27 10.99 -49.36
C VAL A 421 -28.18 11.52 -50.47
N ILE A 422 -27.63 12.11 -51.53
CA ILE A 422 -28.41 12.58 -52.69
C ILE A 422 -29.09 11.40 -53.40
N PHE A 423 -28.41 10.27 -53.54
CA PHE A 423 -28.97 9.07 -54.15
C PHE A 423 -30.12 8.48 -53.31
N LEU A 424 -29.96 8.41 -51.99
CA LEU A 424 -31.01 7.98 -51.07
C LEU A 424 -32.21 8.94 -51.07
N LEU A 425 -31.97 10.26 -51.13
CA LEU A 425 -33.02 11.26 -51.30
C LEU A 425 -33.76 11.10 -52.62
N ARG A 426 -33.04 10.86 -53.74
CA ARG A 426 -33.67 10.58 -55.04
C ARG A 426 -34.48 9.27 -55.03
N LEU A 427 -34.01 8.24 -54.35
CA LEU A 427 -34.77 7.00 -54.16
C LEU A 427 -36.01 7.23 -53.30
N HIS A 428 -35.92 8.05 -52.25
CA HIS A 428 -37.04 8.39 -51.40
C HIS A 428 -38.08 9.23 -52.14
N LEU A 429 -37.64 10.20 -52.95
CA LEU A 429 -38.51 11.01 -53.80
C LEU A 429 -39.16 10.18 -54.92
N ARG A 430 -38.43 9.26 -55.56
CA ARG A 430 -39.00 8.29 -56.52
C ARG A 430 -40.01 7.34 -55.88
N ARG A 431 -39.81 6.95 -54.61
CA ARG A 431 -40.82 6.19 -53.84
C ARG A 431 -42.08 7.02 -53.59
N LYS A 432 -41.96 8.33 -53.33
CA LYS A 432 -43.11 9.24 -53.20
C LYS A 432 -43.86 9.48 -54.52
N GLU A 433 -43.17 9.59 -55.65
CA GLU A 433 -43.83 9.70 -56.98
C GLU A 433 -44.60 8.42 -57.35
N LYS A 434 -44.05 7.23 -57.05
CA LYS A 434 -44.75 5.96 -57.24
C LYS A 434 -45.96 5.83 -56.30
N ALA A 435 -45.87 6.31 -55.06
CA ALA A 435 -46.99 6.35 -54.14
C ALA A 435 -48.08 7.35 -54.59
N GLY A 436 -47.69 8.50 -55.15
CA GLY A 436 -48.62 9.50 -55.71
C GLY A 436 -49.41 8.98 -56.92
N HIS A 437 -48.77 8.24 -57.83
CA HIS A 437 -49.45 7.61 -58.97
C HIS A 437 -50.42 6.50 -58.57
N ILE A 438 -50.12 5.73 -57.51
CA ILE A 438 -51.01 4.69 -56.99
C ILE A 438 -52.28 5.31 -56.35
N VAL A 439 -52.15 6.44 -55.64
CA VAL A 439 -53.31 7.14 -55.03
C VAL A 439 -54.21 7.80 -56.09
N VAL A 440 -53.66 8.28 -57.21
CA VAL A 440 -54.46 8.84 -58.32
C VAL A 440 -55.17 7.74 -59.12
N CYS A 441 -54.55 6.57 -59.33
CA CYS A 441 -55.23 5.43 -59.96
C CYS A 441 -56.33 4.82 -59.09
N MET A 442 -56.20 4.80 -57.76
CA MET A 442 -57.24 4.29 -56.86
C MET A 442 -58.48 5.20 -56.79
N LYS A 443 -58.32 6.52 -56.98
CA LYS A 443 -59.45 7.46 -57.06
C LYS A 443 -60.26 7.34 -58.36
N ILE A 444 -59.65 6.90 -59.45
CA ILE A 444 -60.36 6.69 -60.73
C ILE A 444 -61.12 5.35 -60.73
N PHE A 445 -60.66 4.34 -59.98
CA PHE A 445 -61.33 3.05 -59.90
C PHE A 445 -62.60 3.04 -59.02
N PHE A 446 -62.75 4.00 -58.10
CA PHE A 446 -63.94 4.12 -57.23
C PHE A 446 -65.06 5.02 -57.79
N CYS A 447 -64.94 5.54 -59.02
CA CYS A 447 -65.99 6.32 -59.69
C CYS A 447 -66.73 5.56 -60.81
N LYS A 448 -66.50 4.25 -60.90
CA LYS A 448 -67.31 3.31 -61.70
C LYS A 448 -67.58 2.05 -60.86
N PHE A 449 -68.38 2.22 -59.82
CA PHE A 449 -69.34 1.22 -59.34
C PHE A 449 -70.37 1.91 -58.46
#